data_AF-A0AAE1CZE3-F1
#
_entry.id   AF-A0AAE1CZE3-F1
#
_cell.length_a   1.000
_cell.length_b   1.000
_cell.length_c   1.000
_cell.angle_alpha   90.00
_cell.angle_beta   90.00
_cell.angle_gamma   90.00
#
_symmetry.space_group_name_H-M   'P 1'
#
loop_
_entity.id
_entity.type
_entity.pdbx_description
1 polymer ?
#
loop_
_entity_poly.entity_id
_entity_poly.type
_entity_poly.pdbx_seq_one_letter_code
_entity_poly.pdbx_strand_id
1 'polypeptide(L)'
;MRRNLRFEQAREQTTNERKVFQDDQLTCNLGRVRFAEELTHAYSFGVTENFAAAVCKLPSFYDKHKYMTFLDDWGTHVTVEVELGFKNITRHESSLTQFVEHVTQTSRVDVSAGGSYMGFGASLEVNFEDFQGSSNFQTQFGSYQTTLTTGSPALPEPIGLSVQPIDKVLRSVYWQNTTLFTEHHVCMTSDLASLSSVRRNMARAIADYAVYKMASMPTDPELRIPVTWPRGTYGLYMPRTGCPRSTFPWHQGWLYQDVEDIGASNVFSDTLHLYGQFTDNDNIETHYCIKGEAQATEFDLDWPKGDYCIA
;
A
#
# COMPACT_ATOMS: atom_id res chain seq x y z
N MET A 1 3.02 14.44 18.53
CA MET A 1 2.67 13.26 17.71
C MET A 1 3.35 12.00 18.25
N ARG A 2 2.60 11.16 18.98
CA ARG A 2 3.04 9.78 19.24
C ARG A 2 3.11 9.08 17.88
N ARG A 3 4.25 8.44 17.57
CA ARG A 3 4.36 7.63 16.34
C ARG A 3 3.21 6.62 16.34
N ASN A 4 2.45 6.56 15.25
CA ASN A 4 1.44 5.54 15.11
C ASN A 4 2.16 4.22 14.81
N LEU A 5 2.36 3.41 15.84
CA LEU A 5 3.08 2.14 15.75
C LEU A 5 2.49 1.22 14.68
N ARG A 6 1.16 1.23 14.50
CA ARG A 6 0.48 0.43 13.47
C ARG A 6 0.84 0.91 12.06
N PHE A 7 0.93 2.22 11.84
CA PHE A 7 1.36 2.77 10.55
C PHE A 7 2.83 2.44 10.26
N GLU A 8 3.72 2.65 11.23
CA GLU A 8 5.16 2.34 11.06
C GLU A 8 5.38 0.85 10.77
N GLN A 9 4.65 -0.03 11.46
CA GLN A 9 4.69 -1.47 11.22
C GLN A 9 4.14 -1.82 9.83
N ALA A 10 3.01 -1.24 9.42
CA ALA A 10 2.46 -1.49 8.08
C ALA A 10 3.43 -1.02 6.99
N ARG A 11 4.07 0.13 7.16
CA ARG A 11 5.07 0.65 6.21
C ARG A 11 6.28 -0.27 6.10
N GLU A 12 6.81 -0.74 7.22
CA GLU A 12 7.94 -1.69 7.24
C GLU A 12 7.59 -2.96 6.47
N GLN A 13 6.40 -3.50 6.74
CA GLN A 13 5.91 -4.73 6.12
C GLN A 13 5.68 -4.57 4.61
N THR A 14 5.10 -3.46 4.16
CA THR A 14 4.84 -3.25 2.71
C THR A 14 6.08 -2.82 1.94
N THR A 15 6.98 -2.05 2.56
CA THR A 15 8.15 -1.47 1.87
C THR A 15 9.36 -2.41 1.90
N ASN A 16 9.70 -2.95 3.07
CA ASN A 16 10.92 -3.73 3.25
C ASN A 16 10.65 -5.23 3.19
N GLU A 17 9.58 -5.71 3.85
CA GLU A 17 9.21 -7.13 3.80
C GLU A 17 8.42 -7.51 2.54
N ARG A 18 8.07 -6.52 1.69
CA ARG A 18 7.33 -6.70 0.43
C ARG A 18 6.03 -7.51 0.61
N LYS A 19 5.28 -7.19 1.66
CA LYS A 19 3.97 -7.78 1.93
C LYS A 19 2.86 -6.98 1.27
N VAL A 20 1.82 -7.69 0.85
CA VAL A 20 0.59 -7.13 0.31
C VAL A 20 -0.55 -7.56 1.22
N PHE A 21 -1.37 -6.60 1.65
CA PHE A 21 -2.50 -6.83 2.53
C PHE A 21 -3.82 -6.59 1.81
N GLN A 22 -4.78 -7.48 2.01
CA GLN A 22 -6.17 -7.30 1.62
C GLN A 22 -7.05 -7.26 2.87
N ASP A 23 -7.85 -6.21 3.00
CA ASP A 23 -8.72 -6.00 4.15
C ASP A 23 -10.18 -6.12 3.75
N ASP A 24 -10.86 -7.16 4.25
CA ASP A 24 -12.30 -7.30 4.16
C ASP A 24 -12.96 -6.60 5.35
N GLN A 25 -13.78 -5.59 5.07
CA GLN A 25 -14.31 -4.70 6.10
C GLN A 25 -15.82 -4.85 6.23
N LEU A 26 -16.27 -5.30 7.40
CA LEU A 26 -17.67 -5.20 7.83
C LEU A 26 -17.81 -3.96 8.70
N THR A 27 -18.61 -2.99 8.25
CA THR A 27 -18.88 -1.76 9.00
C THR A 27 -20.36 -1.62 9.27
N CYS A 28 -20.74 -1.42 10.53
CA CYS A 28 -22.11 -1.18 10.95
C CYS A 28 -22.20 0.18 11.65
N ASN A 29 -22.82 1.14 10.98
CA ASN A 29 -23.11 2.46 11.53
C ASN A 29 -24.42 2.42 12.31
N LEU A 30 -24.38 2.82 13.59
CA LEU A 30 -25.52 2.84 14.50
C LEU A 30 -26.02 4.26 14.79
N GLY A 31 -25.29 5.28 14.35
CA GLY A 31 -25.67 6.65 14.56
C GLY A 31 -24.56 7.63 14.23
N ARG A 32 -24.95 8.89 14.09
CA ARG A 32 -24.06 10.01 13.81
C ARG A 32 -24.28 11.09 14.87
N VAL A 33 -23.19 11.56 15.46
CA VAL A 33 -23.19 12.68 16.39
C VAL A 33 -22.37 13.78 15.76
N ARG A 34 -22.95 14.98 15.63
CA ARG A 34 -22.25 16.15 15.10
C ARG A 34 -22.37 17.34 16.03
N PHE A 35 -21.39 18.21 15.96
CA PHE A 35 -21.45 19.53 16.56
C PHE A 35 -22.41 20.42 15.76
N ALA A 36 -23.46 20.91 16.40
CA ALA A 36 -24.43 21.80 15.79
C ALA A 36 -23.95 23.26 15.89
N GLU A 37 -23.03 23.65 15.00
CA GLU A 37 -22.47 25.01 14.96
C GLU A 37 -23.58 26.07 14.81
N GLU A 38 -24.66 25.75 14.09
CA GLU A 38 -25.82 26.62 13.91
C GLU A 38 -26.55 26.97 15.22
N LEU A 39 -26.36 26.18 16.28
CA LEU A 39 -26.96 26.38 17.60
C LEU A 39 -26.03 27.10 18.59
N THR A 40 -24.77 27.36 18.21
CA THR A 40 -23.77 27.99 19.10
C THR A 40 -24.21 29.33 19.67
N HIS A 41 -24.84 30.18 18.87
CA HIS A 41 -25.33 31.48 19.33
C HIS A 41 -26.57 31.36 20.24
N ALA A 42 -27.42 30.36 20.01
CA ALA A 42 -28.66 30.19 20.77
C ALA A 42 -28.44 29.52 22.14
N TYR A 43 -27.47 28.60 22.21
CA TYR A 43 -27.25 27.76 23.40
C TYR A 43 -25.87 27.98 24.06
N SER A 44 -25.08 28.95 23.57
CA SER A 44 -23.76 29.31 24.12
C SER A 44 -22.79 28.13 24.24
N PHE A 45 -22.83 27.19 23.28
CA PHE A 45 -21.83 26.13 23.20
C PHE A 45 -20.47 26.74 22.84
N GLY A 46 -19.59 26.85 23.84
CA GLY A 46 -18.26 27.43 23.71
C GLY A 46 -17.16 26.44 24.01
N VAL A 47 -15.92 26.91 23.91
CA VAL A 47 -14.75 26.14 24.35
C VAL A 47 -14.78 25.90 25.86
N THR A 48 -14.17 24.81 26.32
CA THR A 48 -14.04 24.53 27.76
C THR A 48 -13.03 25.48 28.42
N GLU A 49 -13.18 25.73 29.71
CA GLU A 49 -12.27 26.61 30.48
C GLU A 49 -10.81 26.13 30.42
N ASN A 50 -10.59 24.81 30.45
CA ASN A 50 -9.25 24.24 30.35
C ASN A 50 -8.61 24.53 28.98
N PHE A 51 -9.38 24.39 27.90
CA PHE A 51 -8.89 24.75 26.57
C PHE A 51 -8.63 26.25 26.47
N ALA A 52 -9.55 27.08 26.99
CA ALA A 52 -9.41 28.52 27.00
C ALA A 52 -8.14 28.95 27.75
N ALA A 53 -7.88 28.38 28.94
CA ALA A 53 -6.66 28.65 29.72
C ALA A 53 -5.38 28.33 28.93
N ALA A 54 -5.36 27.21 28.20
CA ALA A 54 -4.20 26.82 27.40
C ALA A 54 -3.98 27.77 26.21
N VAL A 55 -5.05 28.19 25.54
CA VAL A 55 -4.99 29.15 24.43
C VAL A 55 -4.53 30.52 24.91
N CYS A 56 -5.06 31.01 26.04
CA CYS A 56 -4.73 32.33 26.57
C CYS A 56 -3.27 32.44 27.07
N LYS A 57 -2.59 31.31 27.30
CA LYS A 57 -1.14 31.26 27.58
C LYS A 57 -0.26 31.40 26.33
N LEU A 58 -0.83 31.29 25.12
CA LEU A 58 -0.07 31.42 23.89
C LEU A 58 0.27 32.89 23.59
N PRO A 59 1.50 33.19 23.14
CA PRO A 59 1.87 34.55 22.78
C PRO A 59 1.12 35.02 21.52
N SER A 60 0.85 36.33 21.44
CA SER A 60 0.24 36.95 20.25
C SER A 60 1.19 36.97 19.03
N PHE A 61 2.49 36.79 19.23
CA PHE A 61 3.50 36.56 18.19
C PHE A 61 3.78 35.07 18.00
N TYR A 62 4.26 34.68 16.82
CA TYR A 62 4.55 33.28 16.54
C TYR A 62 5.84 32.80 17.23
N ASP A 63 5.68 32.11 18.35
CA ASP A 63 6.74 31.35 19.02
C ASP A 63 6.62 29.87 18.64
N LYS A 64 7.47 29.42 17.71
CA LYS A 64 7.40 28.05 17.19
C LYS A 64 7.40 27.01 18.32
N HIS A 65 8.22 27.15 19.35
CA HIS A 65 8.30 26.14 20.40
C HIS A 65 6.99 26.04 21.20
N LYS A 66 6.45 27.18 21.66
CA LYS A 66 5.22 27.20 22.45
C LYS A 66 4.01 26.66 21.70
N TYR A 67 3.87 27.02 20.41
CA TYR A 67 2.77 26.51 19.60
C TYR A 67 2.90 25.01 19.31
N MET A 68 4.10 24.50 19.10
CA MET A 68 4.31 23.05 18.92
C MET A 68 4.01 22.27 20.21
N THR A 69 4.38 22.81 21.38
CA THR A 69 4.01 22.22 22.68
C THR A 69 2.50 22.19 22.85
N PHE A 70 1.80 23.29 22.54
CA PHE A 70 0.34 23.31 22.57
C PHE A 70 -0.29 22.24 21.67
N LEU A 71 0.22 22.07 20.44
CA LEU A 71 -0.25 21.05 19.51
C LEU A 71 0.12 19.61 19.94
N ASP A 72 1.21 19.42 20.69
CA ASP A 72 1.53 18.13 21.31
C ASP A 72 0.53 17.75 22.40
N ASP A 73 0.01 18.73 23.15
CA ASP A 73 -0.96 18.52 24.23
C ASP A 73 -2.41 18.41 23.74
N TRP A 74 -2.82 19.26 22.80
CA TRP A 74 -4.22 19.39 22.36
C TRP A 74 -4.52 18.76 20.99
N GLY A 75 -3.48 18.38 20.25
CA GLY A 75 -3.63 17.91 18.88
C GLY A 75 -3.79 19.03 17.85
N THR A 76 -3.87 18.65 16.58
CA THR A 76 -3.94 19.58 15.43
C THR A 76 -5.36 19.85 14.94
N HIS A 77 -6.31 19.02 15.34
CA HIS A 77 -7.69 19.07 14.88
C HIS A 77 -8.66 18.83 16.02
N VAL A 78 -9.90 19.29 15.83
CA VAL A 78 -11.03 19.04 16.71
C VAL A 78 -12.06 18.21 15.96
N THR A 79 -12.58 17.19 16.62
CA THR A 79 -13.66 16.36 16.10
C THR A 79 -14.96 17.15 16.10
N VAL A 80 -15.54 17.36 14.91
CA VAL A 80 -16.84 18.02 14.74
C VAL A 80 -17.95 17.02 14.49
N GLU A 81 -17.59 15.80 14.10
CA GLU A 81 -18.54 14.74 13.85
C GLU A 81 -17.92 13.37 14.09
N VAL A 82 -18.75 12.47 14.60
CA VAL A 82 -18.43 11.08 14.87
C VAL A 82 -19.53 10.19 14.32
N GLU A 83 -19.13 9.18 13.55
CA GLU A 83 -19.97 8.03 13.24
C GLU A 83 -19.72 6.96 14.30
N LEU A 84 -20.78 6.58 15.01
CA LEU A 84 -20.73 5.60 16.09
C LEU A 84 -21.25 4.26 15.56
N GLY A 85 -20.54 3.19 15.90
CA GLY A 85 -20.92 1.87 15.43
C GLY A 85 -19.89 0.82 15.83
N PHE A 86 -19.80 -0.21 15.01
CA PHE A 86 -18.73 -1.19 15.12
C PHE A 86 -18.18 -1.56 13.75
N LYS A 87 -16.90 -1.93 13.73
CA LYS A 87 -16.17 -2.28 12.52
C LYS A 87 -15.31 -3.51 12.78
N ASN A 88 -15.44 -4.50 11.92
CA ASN A 88 -14.59 -5.70 11.91
C ASN A 88 -13.82 -5.70 10.59
N ILE A 89 -12.49 -5.73 10.67
CA ILE A 89 -11.59 -5.82 9.53
C ILE A 89 -10.89 -7.16 9.59
N THR A 90 -11.18 -8.03 8.64
CA THR A 90 -10.45 -9.28 8.44
C THR A 90 -9.31 -9.01 7.49
N ARG A 91 -8.07 -9.17 7.97
CA ARG A 91 -6.86 -8.92 7.18
C ARG A 91 -6.29 -10.22 6.65
N HIS A 92 -6.04 -10.23 5.35
CA HIS A 92 -5.32 -11.27 4.63
C HIS A 92 -3.94 -10.74 4.23
N GLU A 93 -2.90 -11.57 4.43
CA GLU A 93 -1.51 -11.26 4.12
C GLU A 93 -1.00 -12.19 3.01
N SER A 94 -0.30 -11.61 2.04
CA SER A 94 0.43 -12.33 1.00
C SER A 94 1.82 -11.69 0.78
N SER A 95 2.76 -12.46 0.24
CA SER A 95 3.98 -11.86 -0.32
C SER A 95 3.66 -11.15 -1.64
N LEU A 96 4.48 -10.16 -2.02
CA LEU A 96 4.37 -9.49 -3.31
C LEU A 96 4.45 -10.47 -4.47
N THR A 97 5.35 -11.45 -4.41
CA THR A 97 5.48 -12.49 -5.44
C THR A 97 4.18 -13.28 -5.62
N GLN A 98 3.59 -13.76 -4.52
CA GLN A 98 2.32 -14.51 -4.57
C GLN A 98 1.15 -13.63 -5.03
N PHE A 99 1.14 -12.35 -4.66
CA PHE A 99 0.15 -11.40 -5.16
C PHE A 99 0.27 -11.22 -6.68
N VAL A 100 1.47 -10.95 -7.20
CA VAL A 100 1.69 -10.80 -8.65
C VAL A 100 1.38 -12.11 -9.39
N GLU A 101 1.70 -13.26 -8.81
CA GLU A 101 1.31 -14.57 -9.34
C GLU A 101 -0.22 -14.69 -9.47
N HIS A 102 -0.95 -14.36 -8.40
CA HIS A 102 -2.42 -14.38 -8.38
C HIS A 102 -3.00 -13.45 -9.45
N VAL A 103 -2.50 -12.22 -9.55
CA VAL A 103 -2.96 -11.27 -10.57
C VAL A 103 -2.65 -11.81 -11.97
N THR A 104 -1.44 -12.31 -12.22
CA THR A 104 -1.04 -12.86 -13.53
C THR A 104 -1.90 -14.06 -13.95
N GLN A 105 -2.32 -14.91 -13.01
CA GLN A 105 -3.14 -16.08 -13.27
C GLN A 105 -4.63 -15.75 -13.49
N THR A 106 -5.12 -14.65 -12.90
CA THR A 106 -6.53 -14.23 -12.94
C THR A 106 -6.81 -13.15 -14.00
N SER A 107 -5.85 -12.28 -14.28
CA SER A 107 -5.93 -11.15 -15.21
C SER A 107 -4.60 -10.89 -15.92
N ARG A 108 -4.56 -10.98 -17.25
CA ARG A 108 -3.37 -10.53 -18.01
C ARG A 108 -3.32 -9.02 -18.22
N VAL A 109 -4.43 -8.31 -18.06
CA VAL A 109 -4.53 -6.87 -18.38
C VAL A 109 -3.95 -6.01 -17.27
N ASP A 110 -3.96 -6.52 -16.04
CA ASP A 110 -3.54 -5.77 -14.85
C ASP A 110 -2.01 -5.83 -14.63
N VAL A 111 -1.28 -6.55 -15.49
CA VAL A 111 0.18 -6.77 -15.40
C VAL A 111 0.86 -6.29 -16.68
N SER A 112 1.94 -5.53 -16.52
CA SER A 112 2.76 -5.03 -17.62
C SER A 112 4.22 -5.48 -17.49
N ALA A 113 4.89 -5.59 -18.64
CA ALA A 113 6.32 -5.88 -18.68
C ALA A 113 7.11 -4.58 -18.46
N GLY A 114 7.94 -4.55 -17.44
CA GLY A 114 8.89 -3.48 -17.15
C GLY A 114 10.32 -3.84 -17.54
N GLY A 115 11.21 -2.85 -17.49
CA GLY A 115 12.63 -3.00 -17.79
C GLY A 115 13.43 -3.75 -16.72
N SER A 116 14.76 -3.59 -16.73
CA SER A 116 15.65 -4.22 -15.74
C SER A 116 15.27 -3.85 -14.31
N TYR A 117 15.30 -4.83 -13.40
CA TYR A 117 14.93 -4.66 -12.00
C TYR A 117 15.70 -5.64 -11.11
N MET A 118 16.24 -5.18 -9.99
CA MET A 118 16.98 -6.02 -9.02
C MET A 118 18.10 -6.89 -9.63
N GLY A 119 18.77 -6.40 -10.67
CA GLY A 119 19.82 -7.16 -11.38
C GLY A 119 19.31 -8.14 -12.45
N PHE A 120 18.00 -8.26 -12.62
CA PHE A 120 17.37 -9.03 -13.69
C PHE A 120 17.09 -8.16 -14.92
N GLY A 121 17.05 -8.78 -16.09
CA GLY A 121 16.89 -8.07 -17.37
C GLY A 121 15.49 -7.51 -17.63
N ALA A 122 14.47 -8.01 -16.93
CA ALA A 122 13.08 -7.60 -17.08
C ALA A 122 12.32 -7.77 -15.76
N SER A 123 11.11 -7.21 -15.70
CA SER A 123 10.24 -7.26 -14.52
C SER A 123 8.77 -7.33 -14.91
N LEU A 124 7.94 -7.79 -13.99
CA LEU A 124 6.49 -7.68 -14.05
C LEU A 124 6.02 -6.63 -13.06
N GLU A 125 5.14 -5.76 -13.50
CA GLU A 125 4.59 -4.66 -12.72
C GLU A 125 3.06 -4.69 -12.77
N VAL A 126 2.43 -4.60 -11.60
CA VAL A 126 0.96 -4.52 -11.48
C VAL A 126 0.55 -3.06 -11.43
N ASN A 127 -0.28 -2.62 -12.38
CA ASN A 127 -0.93 -1.32 -12.26
C ASN A 127 -2.08 -1.45 -11.26
N PHE A 128 -1.91 -0.85 -10.09
CA PHE A 128 -2.90 -0.97 -9.02
C PHE A 128 -4.22 -0.28 -9.34
N GLU A 129 -4.22 0.82 -10.09
CA GLU A 129 -5.45 1.51 -10.51
C GLU A 129 -6.27 0.63 -11.45
N ASP A 130 -5.62 -0.02 -12.42
CA ASP A 130 -6.27 -0.95 -13.35
C ASP A 130 -6.80 -2.18 -12.59
N PHE A 131 -5.99 -2.73 -11.68
CA PHE A 131 -6.38 -3.86 -10.83
C PHE A 131 -7.60 -3.52 -9.96
N GLN A 132 -7.66 -2.33 -9.34
CA GLN A 132 -8.82 -1.87 -8.57
C GLN A 132 -10.09 -1.76 -9.41
N GLY A 133 -9.96 -1.37 -10.67
CA GLY A 133 -11.07 -1.30 -11.62
C GLY A 133 -11.52 -2.65 -12.17
N SER A 134 -10.73 -3.71 -11.99
CA SER A 134 -11.01 -5.03 -12.56
C SER A 134 -11.94 -5.86 -11.68
N SER A 135 -12.62 -6.85 -12.28
CA SER A 135 -13.46 -7.79 -11.54
C SER A 135 -12.65 -8.66 -10.56
N ASN A 136 -11.33 -8.70 -10.70
CA ASN A 136 -10.44 -9.51 -9.88
C ASN A 136 -10.09 -8.83 -8.55
N PHE A 137 -10.36 -7.53 -8.38
CA PHE A 137 -10.13 -6.83 -7.12
C PHE A 137 -10.85 -7.47 -5.93
N GLN A 138 -12.03 -8.05 -6.18
CA GLN A 138 -12.84 -8.74 -5.17
C GLN A 138 -12.38 -10.19 -4.90
N THR A 139 -11.47 -10.72 -5.70
CA THR A 139 -10.95 -12.07 -5.46
C THR A 139 -10.06 -12.03 -4.23
N GLN A 140 -10.36 -12.91 -3.27
CA GLN A 140 -9.56 -13.02 -2.06
C GLN A 140 -8.19 -13.62 -2.40
N PHE A 141 -7.13 -13.02 -1.86
CA PHE A 141 -5.77 -13.52 -1.97
C PHE A 141 -5.07 -13.47 -0.61
N GLY A 142 -4.02 -14.28 -0.47
CA GLY A 142 -3.26 -14.38 0.76
C GLY A 142 -3.94 -15.22 1.84
N SER A 143 -3.25 -15.32 2.97
CA SER A 143 -3.66 -16.10 4.14
C SER A 143 -4.25 -15.21 5.21
N TYR A 144 -5.25 -15.71 5.94
CA TYR A 144 -5.81 -15.00 7.09
C TYR A 144 -4.70 -14.67 8.10
N GLN A 145 -4.59 -13.40 8.47
CA GLN A 145 -3.59 -12.93 9.42
C GLN A 145 -4.24 -12.60 10.76
N THR A 146 -5.24 -11.72 10.77
CA THR A 146 -5.85 -11.22 12.00
C THR A 146 -7.19 -10.54 11.74
N THR A 147 -7.97 -10.36 12.81
CA THR A 147 -9.19 -9.54 12.79
C THR A 147 -8.99 -8.33 13.71
N LEU A 148 -9.15 -7.14 13.16
CA LEU A 148 -9.13 -5.89 13.90
C LEU A 148 -10.57 -5.44 14.15
N THR A 149 -10.91 -5.21 15.41
CA THR A 149 -12.25 -4.78 15.81
C THR A 149 -12.22 -3.38 16.43
N THR A 150 -13.26 -2.61 16.15
CA THR A 150 -13.58 -1.31 16.78
C THR A 150 -15.04 -1.36 17.20
N GLY A 151 -15.32 -1.11 18.47
CA GLY A 151 -16.68 -1.15 19.03
C GLY A 151 -17.36 -2.52 19.00
N SER A 152 -18.60 -2.54 19.48
CA SER A 152 -19.50 -3.69 19.43
C SER A 152 -20.95 -3.24 19.37
N PRO A 153 -21.92 -4.14 19.07
CA PRO A 153 -23.34 -3.79 19.12
C PRO A 153 -23.80 -3.26 20.49
N ALA A 154 -23.20 -3.74 21.58
CA ALA A 154 -23.52 -3.31 22.95
C ALA A 154 -22.78 -2.04 23.38
N LEU A 155 -21.59 -1.79 22.81
CA LEU A 155 -20.76 -0.63 23.10
C LEU A 155 -20.23 -0.04 21.79
N PRO A 156 -21.02 0.83 21.14
CA PRO A 156 -20.63 1.46 19.88
C PRO A 156 -19.44 2.42 20.11
N GLU A 157 -18.46 2.38 19.23
CA GLU A 157 -17.28 3.23 19.25
C GLU A 157 -17.20 4.11 17.99
N PRO A 158 -16.39 5.17 18.00
CA PRO A 158 -16.08 5.94 16.79
C PRO A 158 -15.49 5.07 15.68
N ILE A 159 -16.24 4.89 14.59
CA ILE A 159 -15.79 4.16 13.38
C ILE A 159 -15.47 5.10 12.21
N GLY A 160 -15.90 6.36 12.32
CA GLY A 160 -15.60 7.44 11.39
C GLY A 160 -15.52 8.76 12.14
N LEU A 161 -14.59 9.63 11.73
CA LEU A 161 -14.38 10.96 12.32
C LEU A 161 -14.37 12.00 11.22
N SER A 162 -15.13 13.08 11.39
CA SER A 162 -14.87 14.32 10.65
C SER A 162 -14.26 15.35 11.59
N VAL A 163 -13.15 15.92 11.15
CA VAL A 163 -12.32 16.79 11.96
C VAL A 163 -12.11 18.13 11.25
N GLN A 164 -11.91 19.19 12.03
CA GLN A 164 -11.52 20.49 11.53
C GLN A 164 -10.21 20.95 12.19
N PRO A 165 -9.35 21.73 11.50
CA PRO A 165 -8.16 22.29 12.11
C PRO A 165 -8.48 23.08 13.38
N ILE A 166 -7.64 22.93 14.42
CA ILE A 166 -7.91 23.52 15.75
C ILE A 166 -7.86 25.06 15.74
N ASP A 167 -7.30 25.70 14.71
CA ASP A 167 -7.40 27.16 14.55
C ASP A 167 -8.86 27.62 14.32
N LYS A 168 -9.73 26.75 13.79
CA LYS A 168 -11.14 27.09 13.49
C LYS A 168 -11.96 27.30 14.75
N VAL A 169 -11.65 26.60 15.84
CA VAL A 169 -12.32 26.79 17.14
C VAL A 169 -11.88 28.06 17.88
N LEU A 170 -10.89 28.78 17.35
CA LEU A 170 -10.45 30.09 17.87
C LEU A 170 -11.22 31.27 17.24
N ARG A 171 -12.26 31.00 16.46
CA ARG A 171 -13.16 32.04 15.94
C ARG A 171 -14.07 32.54 17.07
N SER A 172 -14.43 33.82 17.03
CA SER A 172 -15.26 34.47 18.05
C SER A 172 -16.59 33.76 18.31
N VAL A 173 -17.13 33.05 17.32
CA VAL A 173 -18.38 32.27 17.46
C VAL A 173 -18.33 31.23 18.59
N TYR A 174 -17.14 30.69 18.92
CA TYR A 174 -16.94 29.69 19.98
C TYR A 174 -16.51 30.31 21.32
N TRP A 175 -16.33 31.64 21.36
CA TRP A 175 -15.84 32.40 22.50
C TRP A 175 -16.87 33.42 22.95
N GLN A 176 -18.13 32.99 23.08
CA GLN A 176 -19.24 33.88 23.49
C GLN A 176 -19.22 34.19 24.98
N ASN A 177 -18.74 33.25 25.81
CA ASN A 177 -18.75 33.38 27.26
C ASN A 177 -17.44 33.99 27.81
N THR A 178 -17.04 35.14 27.26
CA THR A 178 -15.78 35.80 27.63
C THR A 178 -15.75 36.29 29.07
N THR A 179 -16.90 36.74 29.60
CA THR A 179 -17.04 37.21 30.99
C THR A 179 -16.69 36.10 31.99
N LEU A 180 -17.18 34.88 31.76
CA LEU A 180 -16.87 33.71 32.59
C LEU A 180 -15.36 33.47 32.66
N PHE A 181 -14.66 33.51 31.52
CA PHE A 181 -13.21 33.30 31.49
C PHE A 181 -12.44 34.39 32.24
N THR A 182 -12.91 35.64 32.20
CA THR A 182 -12.27 36.74 32.95
C THR A 182 -12.56 36.67 34.44
N GLU A 183 -13.78 36.34 34.85
CA GLU A 183 -14.17 36.23 36.27
C GLU A 183 -13.48 35.06 36.96
N HIS A 184 -13.33 33.94 36.25
CA HIS A 184 -12.64 32.76 36.76
C HIS A 184 -11.11 32.84 36.61
N HIS A 185 -10.57 33.97 36.16
CA HIS A 185 -9.14 34.19 35.97
C HIS A 185 -8.49 33.17 35.00
N VAL A 186 -9.28 32.64 34.07
CA VAL A 186 -8.86 31.71 33.03
C VAL A 186 -8.11 32.44 31.91
N CYS A 187 -8.61 33.62 31.55
CA CYS A 187 -8.04 34.51 30.53
C CYS A 187 -8.10 35.95 31.00
N MET A 188 -7.11 36.76 30.63
CA MET A 188 -7.17 38.22 30.76
C MET A 188 -7.88 38.85 29.56
N THR A 189 -8.39 40.07 29.71
CA THR A 189 -8.97 40.84 28.60
C THR A 189 -7.98 41.07 27.46
N SER A 190 -6.69 41.21 27.76
CA SER A 190 -5.61 41.27 26.75
C SER A 190 -5.48 39.99 25.94
N ASP A 191 -5.68 38.83 26.56
CA ASP A 191 -5.53 37.53 25.91
C ASP A 191 -6.67 37.34 24.90
N LEU A 192 -7.89 37.68 25.32
CA LEU A 192 -9.09 37.67 24.47
C LEU A 192 -8.95 38.62 23.28
N ALA A 193 -8.38 39.82 23.48
CA ALA A 193 -8.09 40.76 22.40
C ALA A 193 -7.08 40.21 21.39
N SER A 194 -6.19 39.29 21.82
CA SER A 194 -5.14 38.70 20.99
C SER A 194 -5.58 37.45 20.21
N LEU A 195 -6.79 36.91 20.46
CA LEU A 195 -7.27 35.65 19.87
C LEU A 195 -7.15 35.59 18.35
N SER A 196 -7.41 36.71 17.65
CA SER A 196 -7.29 36.76 16.18
C SER A 196 -5.85 36.54 15.70
N SER A 197 -4.86 37.05 16.42
CA SER A 197 -3.43 36.85 16.16
C SER A 197 -3.01 35.43 16.54
N VAL A 198 -3.45 34.94 17.71
CA VAL A 198 -3.21 33.57 18.15
C VAL A 198 -3.75 32.56 17.13
N ARG A 199 -4.93 32.82 16.56
CA ARG A 199 -5.52 31.99 15.50
C ARG A 199 -4.65 31.92 14.25
N ARG A 200 -4.14 33.05 13.76
CA ARG A 200 -3.25 33.06 12.57
C ARG A 200 -1.96 32.29 12.84
N ASN A 201 -1.38 32.47 14.02
CA ASN A 201 -0.19 31.74 14.43
C ASN A 201 -0.46 30.25 14.60
N MET A 202 -1.63 29.86 15.10
CA MET A 202 -2.07 28.46 15.21
C MET A 202 -2.18 27.82 13.83
N ALA A 203 -2.81 28.49 12.87
CA ALA A 203 -2.90 27.98 11.49
C ALA A 203 -1.50 27.74 10.88
N ARG A 204 -0.57 28.67 11.12
CA ARG A 204 0.84 28.50 10.73
C ARG A 204 1.51 27.32 11.45
N ALA A 205 1.29 27.19 12.77
CA ALA A 205 1.83 26.10 13.57
C ALA A 205 1.36 24.73 13.05
N ILE A 206 0.07 24.60 12.71
CA ILE A 206 -0.50 23.37 12.15
C ILE A 206 0.19 22.99 10.83
N ALA A 207 0.42 23.97 9.94
CA ALA A 207 1.11 23.73 8.67
C ALA A 207 2.58 23.29 8.88
N ASP A 208 3.26 23.87 9.86
CA ASP A 208 4.65 23.54 10.20
C ASP A 208 4.78 22.23 11.02
N TYR A 209 3.69 21.74 11.62
CA TYR A 209 3.72 20.70 12.67
C TYR A 209 4.22 19.35 12.14
N ALA A 210 3.78 18.92 10.96
CA ALA A 210 4.21 17.64 10.37
C ALA A 210 5.73 17.61 10.16
N VAL A 211 6.30 18.67 9.58
CA VAL A 211 7.75 18.82 9.38
C VAL A 211 8.46 18.91 10.72
N TYR A 212 7.91 19.65 11.69
CA TYR A 212 8.48 19.75 13.03
C TYR A 212 8.58 18.40 13.75
N LYS A 213 7.57 17.52 13.59
CA LYS A 213 7.58 16.17 14.14
C LYS A 213 8.34 15.16 13.28
N MET A 214 8.96 15.59 12.18
CA MET A 214 9.62 14.72 11.19
C MET A 214 8.68 13.60 10.72
N ALA A 215 7.41 13.92 10.52
CA ALA A 215 6.42 12.96 10.06
C ALA A 215 6.81 12.47 8.67
N SER A 216 6.84 11.14 8.49
CA SER A 216 7.10 10.55 7.17
C SER A 216 5.89 10.75 6.28
N MET A 217 6.12 11.13 5.01
CA MET A 217 5.08 11.09 4.00
C MET A 217 4.79 9.62 3.65
N PRO A 218 3.52 9.19 3.61
CA PRO A 218 3.16 7.92 3.03
C PRO A 218 3.57 7.90 1.56
N THR A 219 4.13 6.79 1.12
CA THR A 219 4.48 6.53 -0.28
C THR A 219 3.96 5.16 -0.65
N ASP A 220 3.38 5.04 -1.84
CA ASP A 220 2.94 3.75 -2.34
C ASP A 220 4.14 2.99 -2.90
N PRO A 221 4.44 1.77 -2.38
CA PRO A 221 5.53 0.96 -2.92
C PRO A 221 5.18 0.41 -4.29
N GLU A 222 6.18 0.30 -5.18
CA GLU A 222 6.00 -0.32 -6.50
C GLU A 222 5.59 -1.80 -6.35
N LEU A 223 4.49 -2.19 -7.01
CA LEU A 223 4.04 -3.58 -7.09
C LEU A 223 4.76 -4.32 -8.22
N ARG A 224 6.09 -4.47 -8.04
CA ARG A 224 7.00 -4.94 -9.09
C ARG A 224 7.90 -6.07 -8.62
N ILE A 225 8.00 -7.12 -9.45
CA ILE A 225 8.90 -8.26 -9.24
C ILE A 225 9.78 -8.53 -10.47
N PRO A 226 10.97 -9.11 -10.30
CA PRO A 226 11.78 -9.58 -11.42
C PRO A 226 11.09 -10.66 -12.26
N VAL A 227 11.36 -10.68 -13.56
CA VAL A 227 11.04 -11.83 -14.42
C VAL A 227 12.14 -12.86 -14.27
N THR A 228 11.78 -14.05 -13.79
CA THR A 228 12.68 -15.20 -13.69
C THR A 228 12.12 -16.41 -14.43
N TRP A 229 12.91 -17.46 -14.49
CA TRP A 229 12.47 -18.73 -15.07
C TRP A 229 11.41 -19.39 -14.17
N PRO A 230 10.38 -20.04 -14.75
CA PRO A 230 9.31 -20.60 -13.95
C PRO A 230 9.75 -21.70 -12.97
N ARG A 231 8.92 -21.94 -11.96
CA ARG A 231 9.06 -23.04 -11.00
C ARG A 231 8.96 -24.39 -11.68
N GLY A 232 9.51 -25.39 -10.99
CA GLY A 232 9.57 -26.77 -11.43
C GLY A 232 10.87 -27.12 -12.16
N THR A 233 11.03 -28.42 -12.39
CA THR A 233 12.10 -28.99 -13.20
C THR A 233 11.55 -29.32 -14.57
N TYR A 234 12.22 -28.87 -15.63
CA TYR A 234 11.75 -29.07 -17.00
C TYR A 234 12.92 -29.09 -17.98
N GLY A 235 12.68 -29.68 -19.15
CA GLY A 235 13.56 -29.62 -20.29
C GLY A 235 12.97 -28.74 -21.38
N LEU A 236 13.79 -27.89 -21.97
CA LEU A 236 13.48 -27.13 -23.18
C LEU A 236 14.37 -27.63 -24.31
N TYR A 237 13.87 -27.59 -25.55
CA TYR A 237 14.74 -27.75 -26.71
C TYR A 237 15.81 -26.67 -26.69
N MET A 238 17.06 -27.05 -27.00
CA MET A 238 18.17 -26.11 -27.06
C MET A 238 18.05 -25.24 -28.33
N PRO A 239 18.03 -23.91 -28.23
CA PRO A 239 18.16 -23.04 -29.39
C PRO A 239 19.57 -23.10 -30.01
N ARG A 240 19.72 -22.71 -31.27
CA ARG A 240 21.04 -22.57 -31.93
C ARG A 240 22.01 -21.62 -31.21
N THR A 241 21.49 -20.72 -30.38
CA THR A 241 22.27 -19.80 -29.54
C THR A 241 22.78 -20.44 -28.25
N GLY A 242 22.44 -21.70 -27.98
CA GLY A 242 22.75 -22.43 -26.76
C GLY A 242 21.68 -22.26 -25.68
N CYS A 243 21.93 -22.80 -24.49
CA CYS A 243 20.95 -22.68 -23.40
C CYS A 243 20.70 -21.22 -22.99
N PRO A 244 19.45 -20.86 -22.65
CA PRO A 244 19.10 -19.50 -22.29
C PRO A 244 19.91 -18.98 -21.10
N ARG A 245 20.04 -17.65 -20.97
CA ARG A 245 20.63 -17.06 -19.77
C ARG A 245 19.70 -17.25 -18.57
N SER A 246 20.26 -17.64 -17.44
CA SER A 246 19.55 -17.96 -16.21
C SER A 246 20.41 -17.65 -14.98
N THR A 247 19.79 -17.60 -13.81
CA THR A 247 20.46 -17.50 -12.50
C THR A 247 20.97 -18.83 -11.97
N PHE A 248 20.58 -19.94 -12.59
CA PHE A 248 20.98 -21.31 -12.29
C PHE A 248 21.72 -21.93 -13.49
N PRO A 249 22.55 -22.96 -13.28
CA PRO A 249 23.19 -23.67 -14.38
C PRO A 249 22.18 -24.57 -15.13
N TRP A 250 22.14 -24.48 -16.45
CA TRP A 250 21.43 -25.46 -17.27
C TRP A 250 22.26 -26.74 -17.37
N HIS A 251 21.62 -27.89 -17.15
CA HIS A 251 22.17 -29.16 -17.60
C HIS A 251 21.88 -29.32 -19.10
N GLN A 252 22.79 -29.96 -19.82
CA GLN A 252 22.64 -30.21 -21.24
C GLN A 252 22.56 -31.71 -21.49
N GLY A 253 21.71 -32.11 -22.43
CA GLY A 253 21.55 -33.48 -22.86
C GLY A 253 21.09 -33.55 -24.29
N TRP A 254 21.20 -34.73 -24.91
CA TRP A 254 20.77 -34.96 -26.28
C TRP A 254 20.09 -36.31 -26.42
N LEU A 255 19.24 -36.41 -27.43
CA LEU A 255 18.60 -37.64 -27.88
C LEU A 255 18.98 -37.86 -29.34
N TYR A 256 19.43 -39.07 -29.65
CA TYR A 256 19.64 -39.51 -31.03
C TYR A 256 18.56 -40.50 -31.40
N GLN A 257 17.92 -40.25 -32.54
CA GLN A 257 16.86 -41.08 -33.08
C GLN A 257 17.33 -41.64 -34.41
N ASP A 258 17.51 -42.96 -34.42
CA ASP A 258 17.72 -43.75 -35.62
C ASP A 258 16.36 -43.96 -36.30
N VAL A 259 16.20 -43.41 -37.49
CA VAL A 259 14.92 -43.29 -38.22
C VAL A 259 14.95 -43.94 -39.59
N GLU A 260 16.01 -44.73 -39.86
CA GLU A 260 16.36 -45.49 -41.08
C GLU A 260 17.43 -44.83 -41.97
N ASP A 261 18.51 -45.57 -42.21
CA ASP A 261 19.67 -45.14 -43.03
C ASP A 261 19.38 -45.06 -44.55
N ILE A 262 18.23 -45.60 -45.00
CA ILE A 262 17.82 -45.59 -46.41
C ILE A 262 16.31 -45.33 -46.51
N GLY A 263 15.93 -44.24 -47.17
CA GLY A 263 14.52 -43.96 -47.49
C GLY A 263 13.68 -43.47 -46.31
N ALA A 264 14.31 -43.01 -45.22
CA ALA A 264 13.63 -42.17 -44.24
C ALA A 264 12.93 -41.01 -44.98
N SER A 265 11.73 -40.66 -44.56
CA SER A 265 10.92 -39.58 -45.17
C SER A 265 10.68 -38.45 -44.18
N ASN A 266 11.72 -38.12 -43.40
CA ASN A 266 11.67 -36.99 -42.48
C ASN A 266 11.68 -35.70 -43.29
N VAL A 267 10.78 -34.80 -42.96
CA VAL A 267 10.67 -33.47 -43.58
C VAL A 267 10.61 -32.45 -42.48
N PHE A 268 11.52 -31.48 -42.50
CA PHE A 268 11.56 -30.38 -41.53
C PHE A 268 11.17 -29.05 -42.17
N SER A 269 10.72 -28.10 -41.35
CA SER A 269 10.48 -26.73 -41.83
C SER A 269 11.79 -26.05 -42.21
N ASP A 270 11.80 -25.29 -43.31
CA ASP A 270 12.98 -24.58 -43.84
C ASP A 270 13.71 -23.69 -42.81
N THR A 271 13.00 -23.27 -41.76
CA THR A 271 13.54 -22.49 -40.64
C THR A 271 13.31 -23.22 -39.32
N LEU A 272 14.34 -23.95 -38.86
CA LEU A 272 14.37 -24.56 -37.54
C LEU A 272 15.43 -23.87 -36.66
N HIS A 273 14.96 -23.17 -35.63
CA HIS A 273 15.81 -22.43 -34.68
C HIS A 273 16.38 -23.31 -33.55
N LEU A 274 16.06 -24.61 -33.57
CA LEU A 274 16.58 -25.60 -32.63
C LEU A 274 17.98 -26.06 -33.02
N TYR A 275 18.80 -26.33 -32.01
CA TYR A 275 20.12 -26.92 -32.13
C TYR A 275 20.02 -28.44 -32.22
N GLY A 276 20.72 -29.01 -33.19
CA GLY A 276 20.69 -30.45 -33.46
C GLY A 276 20.91 -30.76 -34.94
N GLN A 277 20.84 -32.05 -35.26
CA GLN A 277 20.85 -32.57 -36.62
C GLN A 277 19.40 -32.86 -37.03
N PHE A 278 18.89 -32.03 -37.94
CA PHE A 278 17.55 -32.14 -38.51
C PHE A 278 17.68 -32.15 -40.02
N THR A 279 18.00 -33.33 -40.55
CA THR A 279 18.30 -33.55 -41.96
C THR A 279 17.24 -34.45 -42.58
N ASP A 280 16.75 -34.07 -43.76
CA ASP A 280 15.79 -34.87 -44.50
C ASP A 280 16.42 -36.22 -44.88
N ASN A 281 15.65 -37.30 -44.72
CA ASN A 281 16.04 -38.68 -45.03
C ASN A 281 17.29 -39.20 -44.28
N ASP A 282 17.57 -38.69 -43.08
CA ASP A 282 18.70 -39.11 -42.24
C ASP A 282 18.30 -39.11 -40.75
N ASN A 283 19.22 -39.55 -39.91
CA ASN A 283 19.09 -39.63 -38.47
C ASN A 283 18.95 -38.25 -37.80
N ILE A 284 18.26 -38.24 -36.66
CA ILE A 284 17.87 -37.00 -35.97
C ILE A 284 18.60 -36.91 -34.64
N GLU A 285 19.28 -35.79 -34.41
CA GLU A 285 19.89 -35.47 -33.11
C GLU A 285 19.24 -34.23 -32.53
N THR A 286 18.65 -34.37 -31.34
CA THR A 286 17.93 -33.29 -30.67
C THR A 286 18.61 -32.96 -29.34
N HIS A 287 18.90 -31.66 -29.12
CA HIS A 287 19.53 -31.19 -27.89
C HIS A 287 18.54 -30.50 -26.96
N TYR A 288 18.83 -30.58 -25.66
CA TYR A 288 17.98 -30.05 -24.60
C TYR A 288 18.76 -29.26 -23.55
N CYS A 289 18.09 -28.26 -23.00
CA CYS A 289 18.47 -27.52 -21.81
C CYS A 289 17.56 -27.92 -20.67
N ILE A 290 18.11 -28.54 -19.63
CA ILE A 290 17.36 -29.08 -18.50
C ILE A 290 17.60 -28.22 -17.26
N LYS A 291 16.51 -27.67 -16.72
CA LYS A 291 16.50 -27.04 -15.40
C LYS A 291 16.33 -28.13 -14.36
N GLY A 292 17.41 -28.41 -13.62
CA GLY A 292 17.41 -29.40 -12.53
C GLY A 292 16.90 -28.85 -11.20
N GLU A 293 16.86 -27.52 -11.04
CA GLU A 293 16.44 -26.85 -9.82
C GLU A 293 14.97 -26.48 -9.88
N ALA A 294 14.15 -26.98 -8.95
CA ALA A 294 12.72 -26.67 -8.92
C ALA A 294 12.45 -25.19 -8.66
N GLN A 295 13.23 -24.56 -7.79
CA GLN A 295 13.14 -23.14 -7.46
C GLN A 295 14.56 -22.58 -7.36
N ALA A 296 14.90 -21.68 -8.28
CA ALA A 296 16.20 -21.01 -8.34
C ALA A 296 16.16 -19.67 -7.60
N THR A 297 15.02 -18.98 -7.58
CA THR A 297 14.84 -17.71 -6.86
C THR A 297 13.49 -17.65 -6.12
N GLU A 298 13.36 -16.70 -5.20
CA GLU A 298 12.09 -16.40 -4.52
C GLU A 298 11.05 -15.74 -5.45
N PHE A 299 11.46 -15.31 -6.65
CA PHE A 299 10.59 -14.68 -7.66
C PHE A 299 10.08 -15.67 -8.71
N ASP A 300 10.52 -16.93 -8.65
CA ASP A 300 10.08 -17.95 -9.59
C ASP A 300 8.57 -18.18 -9.43
N LEU A 301 7.83 -17.87 -10.48
CA LEU A 301 6.39 -18.09 -10.59
C LEU A 301 6.09 -19.41 -11.29
N ASP A 302 4.88 -19.93 -11.16
CA ASP A 302 4.42 -20.97 -12.08
C ASP A 302 4.36 -20.44 -13.51
N TRP A 303 4.45 -21.36 -14.48
CA TRP A 303 4.26 -21.02 -15.89
C TRP A 303 2.93 -20.27 -16.03
N PRO A 304 2.95 -19.01 -16.49
CA PRO A 304 1.72 -18.33 -16.80
C PRO A 304 0.89 -19.14 -17.80
N LYS A 305 -0.41 -18.91 -17.86
CA LYS A 305 -1.17 -19.45 -19.00
C LYS A 305 -0.67 -18.74 -20.25
N GLY A 306 -0.45 -19.45 -21.34
CA GLY A 306 -0.11 -18.84 -22.63
C GLY A 306 0.64 -19.78 -23.56
N ASP A 307 0.94 -19.24 -24.75
CA ASP A 307 1.78 -19.89 -25.74
C ASP A 307 3.20 -19.33 -25.63
N TYR A 308 4.18 -20.22 -25.67
CA TYR A 308 5.58 -19.88 -25.48
C TYR A 308 6.36 -20.16 -26.76
N CYS A 309 7.08 -19.15 -27.23
CA CYS A 309 7.97 -19.29 -28.36
C CYS A 309 9.40 -19.52 -27.86
N ILE A 310 10.08 -20.51 -28.44
CA ILE A 310 11.52 -20.68 -28.32
C ILE A 310 12.12 -19.97 -29.54
N ALA A 311 12.88 -18.90 -29.30
CA ALA A 311 13.51 -18.08 -30.34
C ALA A 311 15.02 -18.37 -30.43
#